data_AF-A0A822GWU5-F1
#
_entry.id   AF-A0A822GWU5-F1
#
_cell.length_a   1.000
_cell.length_b   1.000
_cell.length_c   1.000
_cell.angle_alpha   90.00
_cell.angle_beta   90.00
_cell.angle_gamma   90.00
#
_symmetry.space_group_name_H-M   'P 1'
#
loop_
_entity.id
_entity.type
_entity.pdbx_description
1 polymer ?
#
loop_
_entity_poly.entity_id
_entity_poly.type
_entity_poly.pdbx_seq_one_letter_code
_entity_poly.pdbx_strand_id
1 'polypeptide(L)'
;MKYSGYRVPILYDPQIPRRDCDDNRERYSRALLTLFVPWRAVTDLCDVNQTWEDAFKSRQKHISIHSWNIKENIQLLHECKKDCDEHLLQVITEAQTDNDAIDPVLLPSNQEY
;
A
#
# COMPACT_ATOMS: atom_id res chain seq x y z
N MET A 1 -31.36 26.01 5.06
CA MET A 1 -30.66 26.06 3.76
C MET A 1 -29.32 25.39 3.94
N LYS A 2 -29.19 24.08 3.65
CA LYS A 2 -27.96 23.33 3.92
C LYS A 2 -27.12 23.26 2.63
N TYR A 3 -25.95 23.89 2.68
CA TYR A 3 -24.82 23.84 1.73
C TYR A 3 -24.88 24.78 0.51
N SER A 4 -24.31 25.99 0.65
CA SER A 4 -24.02 26.93 -0.45
C SER A 4 -22.53 27.32 -0.57
N GLY A 5 -21.61 26.49 -0.03
CA GLY A 5 -20.15 26.76 -0.03
C GLY A 5 -19.36 25.82 -0.94
N TYR A 6 -18.15 26.25 -1.32
CA TYR A 6 -17.17 25.45 -2.08
C TYR A 6 -16.95 24.08 -1.44
N ARG A 7 -16.93 23.02 -2.27
CA ARG A 7 -16.74 21.63 -1.84
C ARG A 7 -15.34 21.15 -2.19
N VAL A 8 -14.79 20.39 -1.25
CA VAL A 8 -13.46 19.79 -1.34
C VAL A 8 -13.61 18.35 -1.85
N PRO A 9 -12.81 17.91 -2.82
CA PRO A 9 -12.91 16.58 -3.40
C PRO A 9 -12.62 15.47 -2.39
N ILE A 10 -13.26 14.32 -2.62
CA ILE A 10 -12.94 13.04 -1.97
C ILE A 10 -12.09 12.26 -2.98
N LEU A 11 -10.85 11.94 -2.61
CA LEU A 11 -9.94 11.16 -3.43
C LEU A 11 -10.01 9.69 -2.99
N TYR A 12 -10.58 8.84 -3.84
CA TYR A 12 -10.42 7.39 -3.78
C TYR A 12 -9.28 7.01 -4.71
N ASP A 13 -8.08 6.87 -4.17
CA ASP A 13 -6.86 6.62 -4.94
C ASP A 13 -6.36 5.17 -4.72
N PRO A 14 -5.61 4.58 -5.66
CA PRO A 14 -4.86 3.36 -5.42
C PRO A 14 -3.94 3.54 -4.20
N GLN A 15 -3.69 2.46 -3.48
CA GLN A 15 -2.83 2.45 -2.29
C GLN A 15 -1.50 3.18 -2.59
N ILE A 16 -1.15 4.18 -1.77
CA ILE A 16 0.11 4.92 -1.92
C ILE A 16 1.24 3.90 -1.97
N PRO A 17 2.13 3.94 -2.99
CA PRO A 17 3.16 2.92 -3.13
C PRO A 17 4.07 2.85 -1.91
N ARG A 18 4.68 1.69 -1.70
CA ARG A 18 5.70 1.50 -0.69
C ARG A 18 6.96 2.28 -1.01
N ARG A 19 7.65 2.78 0.02
CA ARG A 19 8.90 3.51 -0.14
C ARG A 19 10.04 2.61 -0.62
N ASP A 20 10.04 1.37 -0.16
CA ASP A 20 11.11 0.38 -0.35
C ASP A 20 11.01 -0.40 -1.67
N CYS A 21 10.04 -0.05 -2.53
CA CYS A 21 9.91 -0.62 -3.87
C CYS A 21 10.50 0.33 -4.92
N ASP A 22 11.72 0.05 -5.37
CA ASP A 22 12.44 0.91 -6.33
C ASP A 22 11.68 1.11 -7.64
N ASP A 23 10.99 0.09 -8.16
CA ASP A 23 10.15 0.16 -9.37
C ASP A 23 9.05 1.24 -9.28
N ASN A 24 8.67 1.63 -8.06
CA ASN A 24 7.60 2.58 -7.79
C ASN A 24 8.09 3.91 -7.23
N ARG A 25 9.40 4.20 -7.21
CA ARG A 25 9.95 5.44 -6.61
C ARG A 25 9.40 6.72 -7.22
N GLU A 26 9.25 6.78 -8.54
CA GLU A 26 8.66 7.94 -9.22
C GLU A 26 7.19 8.13 -8.82
N ARG A 27 6.43 7.03 -8.77
CA ARG A 27 5.02 7.05 -8.39
C ARG A 27 4.82 7.42 -6.92
N TYR A 28 5.67 6.89 -6.05
CA TYR A 28 5.73 7.21 -4.62
C TYR A 28 6.02 8.70 -4.41
N SER A 29 7.08 9.20 -5.04
CA SER A 29 7.50 10.60 -4.96
C SER A 29 6.39 11.54 -5.43
N ARG A 30 5.74 11.22 -6.56
CA ARG A 30 4.59 11.97 -7.07
C ARG A 30 3.42 11.99 -6.10
N ALA A 31 3.06 10.84 -5.51
CA ALA A 31 1.96 10.74 -4.55
C ALA A 31 2.22 11.61 -3.30
N LEU A 32 3.41 11.52 -2.73
CA LEU A 32 3.77 12.32 -1.55
C LEU A 32 3.79 13.82 -1.83
N LEU A 33 4.35 14.23 -2.98
CA LEU A 33 4.33 15.63 -3.39
C LEU A 33 2.89 16.15 -3.53
N THR A 34 2.03 15.37 -4.18
CA THR A 34 0.62 15.75 -4.41
C THR A 34 -0.16 15.91 -3.12
N LEU A 35 0.11 15.07 -2.12
CA LEU A 35 -0.61 15.07 -0.84
C LEU A 35 -0.07 16.09 0.16
N PHE A 36 1.24 16.34 0.18
CA PHE A 36 1.89 17.01 1.31
C PHE A 36 2.63 18.30 0.96
N VAL A 37 2.77 18.63 -0.33
CA VAL A 37 3.25 19.95 -0.75
C VAL A 37 2.04 20.79 -1.17
N PRO A 38 1.92 22.06 -0.79
CA PRO A 38 0.88 22.93 -1.34
C PRO A 38 1.14 23.22 -2.82
N TRP A 39 0.14 23.05 -3.68
CA TRP A 39 0.24 23.31 -5.11
C TRP A 39 -1.05 23.85 -5.71
N ARG A 40 -0.93 24.57 -6.82
CA ARG A 40 -2.02 25.02 -7.69
C ARG A 40 -1.83 24.57 -9.13
N ALA A 41 -0.58 24.31 -9.53
CA ALA A 41 -0.21 23.75 -10.81
C ALA A 41 0.80 22.62 -10.63
N VAL A 42 0.89 21.72 -11.62
CA VAL A 42 1.84 20.59 -11.59
C VAL A 42 3.29 21.05 -11.46
N THR A 43 3.62 22.21 -12.02
CA THR A 43 4.95 22.84 -11.93
C THR A 43 5.35 23.22 -10.51
N ASP A 44 4.39 23.44 -9.60
CA ASP A 44 4.71 23.68 -8.18
C ASP A 44 5.31 22.41 -7.54
N LEU A 45 4.95 21.24 -8.07
CA LEU A 45 5.39 19.93 -7.58
C LEU A 45 6.61 19.39 -8.32
N CYS A 46 6.67 19.52 -9.65
CA CYS A 46 7.72 18.95 -10.48
C CYS A 46 7.91 19.77 -11.76
N ASP A 47 9.15 20.18 -12.03
CA ASP A 47 9.51 20.91 -13.25
C ASP A 47 9.59 19.96 -14.45
N VAL A 48 9.38 20.49 -15.66
CA VAL A 48 9.29 19.68 -16.90
C VAL A 48 10.54 18.83 -17.16
N ASN A 49 11.71 19.30 -16.73
CA ASN A 49 12.99 18.63 -16.93
C ASN A 49 13.48 17.89 -15.66
N GLN A 50 12.59 17.67 -14.68
CA GLN A 50 12.92 17.08 -13.40
C GLN A 50 12.20 15.73 -13.24
N THR A 51 12.85 14.76 -12.59
CA THR A 51 12.17 13.53 -12.14
C THR A 51 11.31 13.82 -10.91
N TRP A 52 10.29 13.00 -10.64
CA TRP A 52 9.48 13.17 -9.45
C TRP A 52 10.28 12.93 -8.17
N GLU A 53 11.27 12.04 -8.23
CA GLU A 53 12.16 11.81 -7.10
C GLU A 53 13.05 13.00 -6.77
N ASP A 54 13.70 13.60 -7.78
CA ASP A 54 14.52 14.78 -7.56
C ASP A 54 13.66 15.95 -7.07
N ALA A 55 12.44 16.05 -7.61
CA ALA A 55 11.46 17.03 -7.18
C ALA A 55 11.03 16.82 -5.72
N PHE A 56 10.85 15.56 -5.32
CA PHE A 56 10.53 15.22 -3.94
C PHE A 56 11.67 15.62 -3.01
N LYS A 57 12.91 15.23 -3.32
CA LYS A 57 14.11 15.60 -2.55
C LYS A 57 14.24 17.11 -2.37
N SER A 58 14.07 17.90 -3.43
CA SER A 58 14.22 19.36 -3.36
C SER A 58 13.09 20.04 -2.55
N ARG A 59 11.91 19.42 -2.51
CA ARG A 59 10.70 19.97 -1.87
C ARG A 59 10.41 19.39 -0.48
N GLN A 60 11.21 18.46 0.03
CA GLN A 60 11.04 17.87 1.37
C GLN A 60 10.89 18.90 2.50
N LYS A 61 11.59 20.04 2.40
CA LYS A 61 11.51 21.14 3.37
C LYS A 61 10.12 21.80 3.47
N HIS A 62 9.27 21.62 2.46
CA HIS A 62 7.90 22.14 2.45
C HIS A 62 6.90 21.18 3.10
N ILE A 63 7.32 19.94 3.39
CA ILE A 63 6.49 18.93 4.03
C ILE A 63 6.54 19.13 5.54
N SER A 64 5.37 19.30 6.15
CA SER A 64 5.27 19.49 7.59
C SER A 64 5.63 18.21 8.36
N ILE A 65 6.06 18.36 9.62
CA ILE A 65 6.35 17.22 10.51
C ILE A 65 5.14 16.30 10.64
N HIS A 66 3.93 16.86 10.73
CA HIS A 66 2.70 16.07 10.77
C HIS A 66 2.53 15.21 9.50
N SER A 67 2.80 15.77 8.32
CA SER A 67 2.75 15.04 7.06
C SER A 67 3.81 13.95 6.96
N TRP A 68 5.00 14.17 7.52
CA TRP A 68 6.03 13.14 7.67
C TRP A 68 5.53 11.97 8.51
N ASN A 69 4.86 12.22 9.64
CA ASN A 69 4.29 11.14 10.45
C ASN A 69 3.21 10.35 9.68
N ILE A 70 2.38 11.01 8.88
CA ILE A 70 1.40 10.33 8.03
C ILE A 70 2.11 9.43 7.01
N LYS A 71 3.17 9.93 6.37
CA LYS A 71 4.01 9.14 5.45
C LYS A 71 4.58 7.90 6.14
N GLU A 72 5.13 8.01 7.34
CA GLU A 72 5.68 6.85 8.07
C GLU A 72 4.57 5.86 8.44
N ASN A 73 3.38 6.33 8.84
CA ASN A 73 2.23 5.47 9.10
C ASN A 73 1.76 4.70 7.85
N ILE A 74 1.81 5.33 6.68
CA ILE A 74 1.50 4.65 5.41
C ILE A 74 2.48 3.49 5.18
N GLN A 75 3.77 3.70 5.46
CA GLN A 75 4.78 2.64 5.35
C GLN A 75 4.52 1.52 6.38
N LEU A 76 4.25 1.87 7.63
CA LEU A 76 3.92 0.90 8.68
C LEU A 76 2.69 0.06 8.31
N LEU A 77 1.66 0.66 7.72
CA LEU A 77 0.47 -0.06 7.25
C LEU A 77 0.83 -1.14 6.21
N HIS A 78 1.77 -0.84 5.31
CA HIS A 78 2.25 -1.83 4.33
C HIS A 78 3.03 -2.97 4.97
N GLU A 79 3.83 -2.67 5.99
CA GLU A 79 4.58 -3.67 6.75
C GLU A 79 3.61 -4.59 7.49
N CYS A 80 2.65 -4.04 8.24
CA CYS A 80 1.62 -4.84 8.92
C CYS A 80 0.81 -5.71 7.95
N LYS A 81 0.46 -5.18 6.77
CA LYS A 81 -0.26 -5.95 5.75
C LYS A 81 0.61 -7.10 5.24
N LYS A 82 1.87 -6.85 4.95
CA LYS A 82 2.81 -7.88 4.50
C LYS A 82 2.93 -9.01 5.54
N ASP A 83 3.13 -8.66 6.81
CA ASP A 83 3.27 -9.65 7.89
C ASP A 83 1.97 -10.45 8.08
N CYS A 84 0.81 -9.81 7.95
CA CYS A 84 -0.48 -10.47 7.98
C CYS A 84 -0.65 -11.47 6.82
N ASP A 85 -0.31 -11.05 5.60
CA ASP A 85 -0.41 -11.88 4.39
C ASP A 85 0.56 -13.07 4.48
N GLU A 86 1.79 -12.87 4.98
CA GLU A 86 2.77 -13.95 5.21
C GLU A 86 2.27 -14.96 6.25
N HIS A 87 1.73 -14.48 7.38
CA HIS A 87 1.15 -15.36 8.40
C HIS A 87 -0.03 -16.16 7.87
N LEU A 88 -0.91 -15.53 7.09
CA LEU A 88 -2.05 -16.22 6.47
C LEU A 88 -1.59 -17.32 5.51
N LEU A 89 -0.58 -17.06 4.69
CA LEU A 89 -0.01 -18.07 3.78
C LEU A 89 0.58 -19.26 4.55
N GLN A 90 1.26 -19.01 5.66
CA GLN A 90 1.78 -20.06 6.52
C GLN A 90 0.64 -20.95 7.06
N VAL A 91 -0.40 -20.36 7.63
CA VAL A 91 -1.58 -21.09 8.15
C VAL A 91 -2.25 -21.92 7.06
N ILE A 92 -2.40 -21.38 5.86
CA ILE A 92 -2.98 -22.11 4.72
C ILE A 92 -2.09 -23.30 4.33
N THR A 93 -0.78 -23.12 4.31
CA THR A 93 0.18 -24.17 3.95
C THR A 93 0.17 -25.31 4.97
N GLU A 94 0.17 -24.97 6.27
CA GLU A 94 0.09 -25.94 7.37
C GLU A 94 -1.21 -26.77 7.30
N ALA A 95 -2.35 -26.10 7.06
CA ALA A 95 -3.63 -26.78 6.89
C ALA A 95 -3.66 -27.72 5.68
N GLN A 96 -2.93 -27.41 4.59
CA GLN A 96 -2.83 -28.31 3.44
C GLN A 96 -2.00 -29.55 3.75
N THR A 97 -0.85 -29.38 4.43
CA THR A 97 -0.01 -30.51 4.85
C THR A 97 -0.71 -31.46 5.82
N ASP A 98 -1.54 -30.95 6.74
CA ASP A 98 -2.31 -31.79 7.67
C ASP A 98 -3.42 -32.59 6.97
N ASN A 99 -4.03 -32.03 5.92
CA ASN A 99 -5.03 -32.74 5.11
C ASN A 99 -4.40 -33.84 4.25
N ASP A 100 -3.20 -33.62 3.71
CA ASP A 100 -2.46 -34.60 2.91
C ASP A 100 -1.87 -35.74 3.76
N ALA A 101 -1.80 -35.58 5.09
CA ALA A 101 -1.31 -36.58 6.03
C ALA A 101 -2.40 -37.56 6.55
N ILE A 102 -3.65 -37.44 6.09
CA ILE A 102 -4.71 -38.40 6.42
C ILE A 102 -4.47 -39.70 5.65
N ASP A 103 -4.05 -40.75 6.37
CA ASP A 103 -3.79 -42.11 5.89
C ASP A 103 -5.00 -42.67 5.11
N PRO A 104 -4.87 -43.16 3.86
CA PRO A 104 -6.00 -43.65 3.04
C PRO A 104 -6.63 -44.97 3.53
N VAL A 105 -6.32 -45.43 4.75
CA VAL A 105 -6.80 -46.71 5.28
C VAL A 105 -8.11 -46.53 6.02
N LEU A 106 -9.20 -46.24 5.31
CA LEU A 106 -10.57 -46.65 5.68
C LEU A 106 -11.46 -46.69 4.42
N LEU A 107 -11.12 -47.56 3.47
CA LEU A 107 -12.15 -48.06 2.57
C LEU A 107 -12.96 -49.11 3.33
N PRO A 108 -14.28 -48.96 3.51
CA PRO A 108 -15.09 -50.03 4.07
C PRO A 108 -15.05 -51.21 3.09
N SER A 109 -14.54 -52.34 3.55
CA SER A 109 -14.57 -53.62 2.85
C SER A 109 -16.01 -54.12 2.73
N ASN A 110 -16.79 -53.49 1.84
CA ASN A 110 -18.05 -54.03 1.36
C ASN A 110 -17.75 -54.88 0.12
N GLN A 111 -17.45 -56.16 0.34
CA GLN A 111 -17.66 -57.25 -0.61
C GLN A 111 -18.22 -58.41 0.24
N GLU A 112 -19.54 -58.48 0.44
CA GLU A 112 -20.50 -59.22 -0.39
C GLU A 112 -20.09 -60.69 -0.68
N TYR A 113 -20.81 -61.59 0.02
CA TYR A 113 -21.12 -63.02 -0.18
C TYR A 113 -19.99 -64.07 -0.25
#